data_AF-A0A9D5RN87-F1
#
_entry.id   AF-A0A9D5RN87-F1
#
_cell.length_a   1.000
_cell.length_b   1.000
_cell.length_c   1.000
_cell.angle_alpha   90.00
_cell.angle_beta   90.00
_cell.angle_gamma   90.00
#
_symmetry.space_group_name_H-M   'P 1'
#
loop_
_entity.id
_entity.type
_entity.pdbx_description
1 polymer ?
#
loop_
_entity_poly.entity_id
_entity_poly.type
_entity_poly.pdbx_seq_one_letter_code
_entity_poly.pdbx_strand_id
1 'polypeptide(L)'
;MKKNKMISTWLAAILWITAAVPGTINAAEENAKTNSTAVADQGAAEVKNKNEVVYAKLAADGNIDAVYVVNHFEVEKGGSITDYGDYKSVQNLTKSQPIIQNEDEVSFQADEGNFYYQGNQKARDLPWVVKISYELDGTGILPQDLAGKSGELGIHIQTKQNPAVDPAFFTHYMMQITLTLASDKSSEISAPGATVAYAGKNTVLSYTVLPKNNADFWVKADMNDFSMSGIELSAVPFSMSLELPDMDGMLEDLNKLPEAIADLNDGVGKLSEGTNALKKGADGLKDGSLEFKNGLSELKKNSSQITSASSQIKEALATISAALKGSDGADMGDLTQLPPALKELSQGLKGISGGLNDLKDGYALAYSALDTTMQNIPKDAITQEMIRAEFSDANDSQRQLLNRLYASYMAGQAVKGAYSQVKPAFASVAPALENVTVNLGRISGALDGISDKMNGSMSSTDITAQLEQLSKGLSELSGQYTKFDQGLREYMKGVGKMSDGYDTFNTGISEFADGVGSLSNGISDLHDGTARLEDETSQMPDRIQEEIDKLTEDYRGTDFEAVSFVSSKNKNVGLVQFVLRCEEIKLPKIRETEELVAADQDETVWDRFVALFKRD
;
A
#
# COMPACT_ATOMS: atom_id res chain seq x y z
N MET A 1 41.48 -34.70 -9.32
CA MET A 1 42.15 -35.09 -8.06
C MET A 1 41.16 -35.02 -6.90
N LYS A 2 40.79 -36.20 -6.38
CA LYS A 2 40.47 -36.55 -4.97
C LYS A 2 39.43 -35.69 -4.19
N LYS A 3 38.21 -36.23 -4.01
CA LYS A 3 37.67 -36.90 -2.80
C LYS A 3 37.03 -35.87 -1.84
N ASN A 4 35.71 -35.85 -1.62
CA ASN A 4 35.03 -36.84 -0.79
C ASN A 4 33.58 -37.13 -1.23
N LYS A 5 33.26 -38.43 -1.20
CA LYS A 5 31.95 -39.05 -1.35
C LYS A 5 31.44 -39.46 0.04
N MET A 6 30.12 -39.51 0.18
CA MET A 6 29.32 -40.32 1.11
C MET A 6 29.46 -40.02 2.61
N ILE A 7 28.35 -39.62 3.23
CA ILE A 7 27.76 -40.32 4.39
C ILE A 7 26.23 -40.30 4.16
N SER A 8 25.71 -41.44 3.76
CA SER A 8 24.29 -41.77 3.79
C SER A 8 24.05 -42.65 5.02
N THR A 9 22.83 -42.57 5.58
CA THR A 9 22.15 -43.59 6.41
C THR A 9 22.87 -44.08 7.66
N TRP A 10 22.30 -43.89 8.85
CA TRP A 10 22.15 -44.91 9.92
C TRP A 10 21.35 -44.29 11.10
N LEU A 11 20.07 -44.60 11.21
CA LEU A 11 19.28 -44.43 12.44
C LEU A 11 18.18 -45.49 12.44
N ALA A 12 18.52 -46.67 12.96
CA ALA A 12 17.59 -47.77 13.19
C ALA A 12 18.07 -48.63 14.37
N ALA A 13 17.15 -48.86 15.31
CA ALA A 13 17.17 -49.83 16.43
C ALA A 13 18.22 -49.54 17.53
N ILE A 14 17.87 -49.53 18.82
CA ILE A 14 17.40 -50.70 19.57
C ILE A 14 16.42 -50.29 20.68
N LEU A 15 15.29 -51.01 20.67
CA LEU A 15 14.24 -51.08 21.69
C LEU A 15 14.58 -52.27 22.62
N TRP A 16 14.18 -52.14 23.90
CA TRP A 16 13.92 -53.19 24.91
C TRP A 16 15.11 -53.90 25.58
N ILE A 17 15.24 -53.72 26.90
CA ILE A 17 15.22 -54.82 27.88
C ILE A 17 14.51 -54.34 29.16
N THR A 18 13.39 -54.98 29.51
CA THR A 18 12.88 -55.06 30.89
C THR A 18 13.11 -56.48 31.40
N ALA A 19 13.68 -56.64 32.60
CA ALA A 19 13.44 -57.81 33.45
C ALA A 19 13.78 -57.47 34.91
N ALA A 20 12.77 -57.59 35.75
CA ALA A 20 12.86 -57.55 37.20
C ALA A 20 13.35 -58.90 37.76
N VAL A 21 14.02 -58.87 38.92
CA VAL A 21 14.05 -60.01 39.87
C VAL A 21 13.89 -59.45 41.30
N PRO A 22 13.02 -60.05 42.14
CA PRO A 22 12.73 -59.62 43.51
C PRO A 22 13.67 -60.29 44.53
N GLY A 23 13.85 -59.69 45.72
CA GLY A 23 14.52 -60.39 46.82
C GLY A 23 14.92 -59.55 48.03
N THR A 24 14.00 -59.51 49.01
CA THR A 24 14.22 -59.49 50.48
C THR A 24 15.27 -58.58 51.11
N ILE A 25 14.72 -57.67 51.91
CA ILE A 25 15.34 -56.86 52.96
C ILE A 25 15.81 -57.80 54.08
N ASN A 26 17.09 -57.74 54.45
CA ASN A 26 17.55 -58.20 55.75
C ASN A 26 18.53 -57.17 56.31
N ALA A 27 18.21 -56.67 57.49
CA ALA A 27 18.97 -55.67 58.22
C ALA A 27 20.26 -56.29 58.76
N ALA A 28 21.38 -55.62 58.52
CA ALA A 28 22.56 -55.69 59.37
C ALA A 28 23.09 -54.26 59.50
N GLU A 29 22.82 -53.64 60.65
CA GLU A 29 23.56 -52.48 61.13
C GLU A 29 25.01 -52.92 61.37
N GLU A 30 25.97 -52.30 60.67
CA GLU A 30 27.36 -52.32 61.12
C GLU A 30 27.95 -50.91 61.05
N ASN A 31 28.10 -50.32 62.24
CA ASN A 31 28.82 -49.08 62.47
C ASN A 31 30.29 -49.25 62.08
N ALA A 32 30.75 -48.57 61.03
CA ALA A 32 32.18 -48.42 60.74
C ALA A 32 32.57 -46.95 60.70
N LYS A 33 33.27 -46.54 61.75
CA LYS A 33 33.99 -45.27 61.88
C LYS A 33 34.99 -45.08 60.72
N THR A 34 35.05 -43.84 60.25
CA THR A 34 36.16 -43.16 59.56
C THR A 34 37.44 -43.96 59.36
N ASN A 35 37.73 -44.31 58.10
CA ASN A 35 39.09 -44.43 57.58
C ASN A 35 39.15 -43.76 56.20
N SER A 36 39.82 -42.61 56.17
CA SER A 36 40.24 -41.93 54.95
C SER A 36 41.41 -42.70 54.35
N THR A 37 41.14 -43.49 53.31
CA THR A 37 42.19 -44.00 52.42
C THR A 37 42.08 -43.24 51.11
N ALA A 38 43.03 -42.34 50.91
CA ALA A 38 43.19 -41.53 49.70
C ALA A 38 43.33 -42.44 48.46
N VAL A 39 42.45 -42.25 47.49
CA VAL A 39 42.59 -42.75 46.13
C VAL A 39 43.70 -41.94 45.45
N ALA A 40 44.57 -42.60 44.68
CA ALA A 40 45.70 -41.98 43.99
C ALA A 40 45.25 -40.78 43.13
N ASP A 41 45.94 -39.65 43.29
CA ASP A 41 45.72 -38.39 42.57
C ASP A 41 46.11 -38.54 41.09
N GLN A 42 45.11 -38.67 40.20
CA GLN A 42 45.30 -38.63 38.75
C GLN A 42 45.20 -37.20 38.16
N GLY A 43 45.18 -36.16 39.01
CA GLY A 43 44.94 -34.78 38.58
C GLY A 43 43.46 -34.52 38.23
N ALA A 44 43.13 -33.26 37.91
CA ALA A 44 41.80 -32.88 37.47
C ALA A 44 41.52 -33.46 36.07
N ALA A 45 40.32 -34.03 35.89
CA ALA A 45 39.89 -34.52 34.59
C ALA A 45 39.67 -33.35 33.60
N GLU A 46 39.84 -33.62 32.31
CA GLU A 46 39.45 -32.71 31.24
C GLU A 46 38.09 -33.13 30.69
N VAL A 47 37.06 -32.32 30.94
CA VAL A 47 35.68 -32.59 30.54
C VAL A 47 35.34 -31.75 29.33
N LYS A 48 35.10 -32.42 28.20
CA LYS A 48 34.68 -31.78 26.96
C LYS A 48 33.27 -31.24 27.05
N ASN A 49 32.36 -32.06 27.58
CA ASN A 49 30.95 -31.74 27.62
C ASN A 49 30.24 -32.42 28.80
N LYS A 50 29.27 -31.72 29.38
CA LYS A 50 28.32 -32.20 30.36
C LYS A 50 26.91 -32.10 29.78
N ASN A 51 26.19 -33.21 29.73
CA ASN A 51 24.77 -33.23 29.38
C ASN A 51 23.94 -33.62 30.61
N GLU A 52 22.77 -33.00 30.76
CA GLU A 52 21.84 -33.27 31.85
C GLU A 52 20.50 -33.71 31.28
N VAL A 53 20.06 -34.92 31.64
CA VAL A 53 18.70 -35.36 31.32
C VAL A 53 17.89 -35.40 32.61
N VAL A 54 16.94 -34.48 32.71
CA VAL A 54 16.07 -34.30 33.85
C VAL A 54 14.83 -35.16 33.64
N TYR A 55 14.70 -36.20 34.46
CA TYR A 55 13.52 -37.05 34.47
C TYR A 55 12.60 -36.65 35.62
N ALA A 56 11.34 -36.40 35.30
CA ALA A 56 10.31 -36.17 36.29
C ALA A 56 9.21 -37.22 36.17
N LYS A 57 8.90 -37.88 37.29
CA LYS A 57 7.70 -38.68 37.43
C LYS A 57 6.60 -37.78 37.97
N LEU A 58 5.51 -37.68 37.24
CA LEU A 58 4.33 -36.92 37.63
C LEU A 58 3.18 -37.88 37.94
N ALA A 59 2.36 -37.56 38.93
CA ALA A 59 1.06 -38.18 39.11
C ALA A 59 0.17 -37.90 37.88
N ALA A 60 -0.91 -38.66 37.75
CA ALA A 60 -1.80 -38.56 36.58
C ALA A 60 -2.48 -37.17 36.43
N ASP A 61 -2.53 -36.35 37.48
CA ASP A 61 -3.03 -34.97 37.48
C ASP A 61 -1.95 -33.90 37.18
N GLY A 62 -0.70 -34.31 36.99
CA GLY A 62 0.44 -33.45 36.71
C GLY A 62 1.27 -33.04 37.94
N ASN A 63 0.88 -33.45 39.15
CA ASN A 63 1.66 -33.18 40.37
C ASN A 63 3.01 -33.92 40.34
N ILE A 64 4.07 -33.31 40.86
CA ILE A 64 5.41 -33.89 40.84
C ILE A 64 5.56 -34.92 41.96
N ASP A 65 5.85 -36.19 41.60
CA ASP A 65 6.13 -37.26 42.56
C ASP A 65 7.62 -37.37 42.88
N ALA A 66 8.45 -37.38 41.83
CA ALA A 66 9.89 -37.56 41.95
C ALA A 66 10.62 -36.92 40.77
N VAL A 67 11.77 -36.30 41.06
CA VAL A 67 12.68 -35.76 40.04
C VAL A 67 14.06 -36.35 40.26
N TYR A 68 14.66 -36.85 39.19
CA TYR A 68 16.06 -37.27 39.18
C TYR A 68 16.74 -36.76 37.92
N VAL A 69 18.04 -36.51 38.03
CA VAL A 69 18.84 -36.00 36.91
C VAL A 69 19.94 -36.99 36.60
N VAL A 70 20.00 -37.41 35.36
CA VAL A 70 21.11 -38.20 34.84
C VAL A 70 22.13 -37.23 34.28
N ASN A 71 23.29 -37.16 34.91
CA ASN A 71 24.41 -36.35 34.48
C ASN A 71 25.35 -37.23 33.65
N HIS A 72 25.64 -36.78 32.42
CA HIS A 72 26.55 -37.43 31.49
C HIS A 72 27.76 -36.53 31.25
N PHE A 73 28.95 -37.07 31.46
CA PHE A 73 30.22 -36.38 31.20
C PHE A 73 30.97 -37.09 30.08
N GLU A 74 31.35 -36.31 29.07
CA GLU A 74 32.32 -36.72 28.05
C GLU A 74 33.71 -36.28 28.51
N VAL A 75 34.52 -37.24 28.95
CA VAL A 75 35.83 -37.00 29.54
C VAL A 75 36.91 -37.25 28.48
N GLU A 76 37.67 -36.21 28.13
CA GLU A 76 38.79 -36.28 27.17
C GLU A 76 40.07 -36.81 27.83
N LYS A 77 40.24 -36.53 29.12
CA LYS A 77 41.37 -37.05 29.91
C LYS A 77 40.89 -37.41 31.31
N GLY A 78 41.12 -38.67 31.69
CA GLY A 78 40.70 -39.19 33.00
C GLY A 78 41.32 -38.44 34.18
N GLY A 79 40.59 -38.40 35.30
CA GLY A 79 40.96 -37.71 36.54
C GLY A 79 39.76 -37.47 37.47
N SER A 80 39.94 -36.57 38.44
CA SER A 80 38.88 -36.18 39.37
C SER A 80 37.93 -35.17 38.73
N ILE A 81 36.62 -35.39 38.87
CA ILE A 81 35.55 -34.46 38.48
C ILE A 81 34.79 -34.03 39.74
N THR A 82 34.46 -32.75 39.80
CA THR A 82 33.57 -32.17 40.82
C THR A 82 32.38 -31.54 40.12
N ASP A 83 31.19 -32.00 40.48
CA ASP A 83 29.91 -31.52 39.98
C ASP A 83 29.05 -31.02 41.15
N TYR A 84 28.05 -30.18 40.86
CA TYR A 84 27.20 -29.60 41.90
C TYR A 84 25.72 -29.88 41.65
N GLY A 85 25.00 -30.27 42.70
CA GLY A 85 23.54 -30.42 42.68
C GLY A 85 22.97 -30.80 44.04
N ASP A 86 21.76 -30.31 44.34
CA ASP A 86 21.07 -30.58 45.61
C ASP A 86 20.36 -31.93 45.62
N TYR A 87 21.16 -32.99 45.75
CA TYR A 87 20.67 -34.36 45.71
C TYR A 87 20.40 -34.92 47.11
N LYS A 88 19.34 -35.71 47.25
CA LYS A 88 19.08 -36.57 48.42
C LYS A 88 20.03 -37.76 48.45
N SER A 89 20.35 -38.29 47.26
CA SER A 89 21.24 -39.43 47.08
C SER A 89 21.77 -39.43 45.64
N VAL A 90 23.00 -39.90 45.46
CA VAL A 90 23.60 -40.11 44.14
C VAL A 90 23.87 -41.59 43.90
N GLN A 91 23.73 -42.03 42.65
CA GLN A 91 23.97 -43.40 42.22
C GLN A 91 24.86 -43.39 40.97
N ASN A 92 25.97 -44.13 41.03
CA ASN A 92 26.83 -44.34 39.85
C ASN A 92 26.14 -45.30 38.86
N LEU A 93 26.12 -44.93 37.58
CA LEU A 93 25.53 -45.76 36.50
C LEU A 93 26.59 -46.37 35.57
N THR A 94 27.86 -45.96 35.67
CA THR A 94 28.95 -46.43 34.79
C THR A 94 29.83 -47.50 35.45
N LYS A 95 30.23 -47.30 36.72
CA LYS A 95 31.21 -48.18 37.42
C LYS A 95 30.86 -48.38 38.89
N SER A 96 31.45 -49.40 39.51
CA SER A 96 31.30 -49.69 40.94
C SER A 96 32.17 -48.83 41.88
N GLN A 97 32.87 -47.81 41.35
CA GLN A 97 33.66 -46.89 42.19
C GLN A 97 32.74 -45.92 42.95
N PRO A 98 33.07 -45.60 44.22
CA PRO A 98 32.22 -44.75 45.05
C PRO A 98 32.20 -43.31 44.52
N ILE A 99 31.01 -42.71 44.54
CA ILE A 99 30.82 -41.27 44.38
C ILE A 99 30.75 -40.67 45.78
N ILE A 100 31.49 -39.59 46.03
CA ILE A 100 31.48 -38.89 47.31
C ILE A 100 30.54 -37.70 47.18
N GLN A 101 29.50 -37.64 48.02
CA GLN A 101 28.58 -36.52 48.10
C GLN A 101 28.78 -35.78 49.42
N ASN A 102 29.09 -34.48 49.35
CA ASN A 102 29.17 -33.57 50.49
C ASN A 102 28.23 -32.40 50.25
N GLU A 103 27.07 -32.39 50.92
CA GLU A 103 26.02 -31.38 50.71
C GLU A 103 25.58 -31.26 49.22
N ASP A 104 25.96 -30.16 48.56
CA ASP A 104 25.70 -29.87 47.14
C ASP A 104 26.84 -30.28 46.21
N GLU A 105 27.97 -30.74 46.73
CA GLU A 105 29.14 -31.17 45.96
C GLU A 105 29.13 -32.69 45.74
N VAL A 106 29.35 -33.11 44.50
CA VAL A 106 29.46 -34.50 44.07
C VAL A 106 30.81 -34.69 43.39
N SER A 107 31.69 -35.47 44.02
CA SER A 107 33.07 -35.67 43.58
C SER A 107 33.34 -37.15 43.28
N PHE A 108 33.95 -37.45 42.14
CA PHE A 108 34.25 -38.81 41.68
C PHE A 108 35.44 -38.86 40.71
N GLN A 109 36.01 -40.05 40.54
CA GLN A 109 37.04 -40.32 39.54
C GLN A 109 36.39 -40.85 38.26
N ALA A 110 36.80 -40.31 37.11
CA ALA A 110 36.33 -40.75 35.80
C ALA A 110 37.51 -41.03 34.88
N ASP A 111 37.44 -42.13 34.12
CA ASP A 111 38.40 -42.41 33.05
C ASP A 111 37.99 -41.68 31.76
N GLU A 112 38.88 -41.65 30.77
CA GLU A 112 38.56 -41.17 29.43
C GLU A 112 37.34 -41.92 28.84
N GLY A 113 36.40 -41.17 28.25
CA GLY A 113 35.14 -41.68 27.71
C GLY A 113 33.91 -41.15 28.47
N ASN A 114 32.82 -41.93 28.46
CA ASN A 114 31.53 -41.50 28.99
C ASN A 114 31.36 -41.93 30.45
N PHE A 115 31.01 -40.97 31.31
CA PHE A 115 30.64 -41.22 32.71
C PHE A 115 29.21 -40.76 32.98
N TYR A 116 28.44 -41.59 33.69
CA TYR A 116 27.03 -41.36 34.01
C TYR A 116 26.79 -41.56 35.50
N TYR A 117 26.09 -40.60 36.11
CA TYR A 117 25.52 -40.80 37.44
C TYR A 117 24.11 -40.22 37.51
N GLN A 118 23.28 -40.81 38.37
CA GLN A 118 21.95 -40.33 38.69
C GLN A 118 21.97 -39.61 40.03
N GLY A 119 21.48 -38.38 40.07
CA GLY A 119 21.20 -37.66 41.31
C GLY A 119 19.70 -37.57 41.55
N ASN A 120 19.22 -38.12 42.66
CA ASN A 120 17.82 -38.01 43.09
C ASN A 120 17.66 -36.68 43.84
N GLN A 121 16.78 -35.79 43.38
CA GLN A 121 16.63 -34.44 43.94
C GLN A 121 15.98 -34.47 45.33
N LYS A 122 16.35 -33.55 46.24
CA LYS A 122 15.66 -33.39 47.54
C LYS A 122 14.25 -32.81 47.38
N ALA A 123 14.15 -31.68 46.70
CA ALA A 123 12.93 -31.06 46.21
C ALA A 123 13.34 -29.96 45.23
N ARG A 124 12.90 -30.03 43.97
CA ARG A 124 13.16 -28.97 42.99
C ARG A 124 11.99 -28.82 42.04
N ASP A 125 11.65 -27.57 41.78
CA ASP A 125 10.65 -27.18 40.81
C ASP A 125 11.11 -27.47 39.36
N LEU A 126 10.16 -27.81 38.49
CA LEU A 126 10.39 -27.95 37.05
C LEU A 126 10.08 -26.64 36.33
N PRO A 127 10.69 -26.36 35.15
CA PRO A 127 10.47 -25.10 34.43
C PRO A 127 9.02 -24.85 33.98
N TRP A 128 8.21 -25.90 33.92
CA TRP A 128 6.80 -25.85 33.58
C TRP A 128 5.95 -26.39 34.73
N VAL A 129 4.87 -25.68 35.06
CA VAL A 129 3.79 -26.19 35.87
C VAL A 129 2.86 -26.98 34.95
N VAL A 130 2.72 -28.28 35.20
CA VAL A 130 1.84 -29.18 34.44
C VAL A 130 0.56 -29.41 35.23
N LYS A 131 -0.59 -29.25 34.57
CA LYS A 131 -1.89 -29.56 35.16
C LYS A 131 -2.71 -30.39 34.18
N ILE A 132 -3.23 -31.51 34.66
CA ILE A 132 -4.04 -32.42 33.86
C ILE A 132 -5.35 -32.69 34.61
N SER A 133 -6.48 -32.48 33.94
CA SER A 133 -7.80 -32.82 34.47
C SER A 133 -8.58 -33.70 33.51
N TYR A 134 -9.45 -34.53 34.07
CA TYR A 134 -10.21 -35.54 33.34
C TYR A 134 -11.71 -35.33 33.54
N GLU A 135 -12.46 -35.60 32.49
CA GLU A 135 -13.93 -35.62 32.47
C GLU A 135 -14.40 -36.94 31.87
N LEU A 136 -15.46 -37.52 32.44
CA LEU A 136 -16.19 -38.63 31.85
C LEU A 136 -17.66 -38.23 31.71
N ASP A 137 -18.19 -38.32 30.49
CA ASP A 137 -19.56 -37.89 30.15
C ASP A 137 -19.85 -36.44 30.59
N GLY A 138 -18.85 -35.56 30.44
CA GLY A 138 -18.91 -34.15 30.82
C GLY A 138 -18.85 -33.86 32.32
N THR A 139 -18.58 -34.86 33.17
CA THR A 139 -18.41 -34.69 34.62
C THR A 139 -16.97 -34.90 35.03
N GLY A 140 -16.41 -33.99 35.82
CA GLY A 140 -15.05 -34.09 36.34
C GLY A 140 -14.83 -35.35 37.19
N ILE A 141 -13.73 -36.06 36.94
CA ILE A 141 -13.41 -37.34 37.59
C ILE A 141 -11.94 -37.40 38.00
N LEU A 142 -11.66 -38.07 39.12
CA LEU A 142 -10.29 -38.29 39.58
C LEU A 142 -9.60 -39.37 38.72
N PRO A 143 -8.30 -39.26 38.44
CA PRO A 143 -7.60 -40.22 37.58
C PRO A 143 -7.69 -41.68 38.07
N GLN A 144 -7.62 -41.89 39.39
CA GLN A 144 -7.72 -43.21 40.03
C GLN A 144 -9.07 -43.90 39.81
N ASP A 145 -10.13 -43.12 39.59
CA ASP A 145 -11.50 -43.62 39.41
C ASP A 145 -11.82 -43.85 37.93
N LEU A 146 -10.95 -43.45 37.00
CA LEU A 146 -11.18 -43.50 35.57
C LEU A 146 -10.86 -44.87 34.95
N ALA A 147 -9.97 -45.64 35.59
CA ALA A 147 -9.52 -46.93 35.07
C ALA A 147 -10.69 -47.92 34.87
N GLY A 148 -10.80 -48.46 33.66
CA GLY A 148 -11.80 -49.45 33.26
C GLY A 148 -13.22 -48.91 33.01
N LYS A 149 -13.43 -47.59 33.10
CA LYS A 149 -14.72 -46.97 32.74
C LYS A 149 -14.87 -46.82 31.22
N SER A 150 -16.12 -46.74 30.77
CA SER A 150 -16.48 -46.46 29.38
C SER A 150 -17.38 -45.23 29.32
N GLY A 151 -17.30 -44.46 28.25
CA GLY A 151 -18.02 -43.19 28.07
C GLY A 151 -17.23 -42.17 27.25
N GLU A 152 -17.76 -40.95 27.13
CA GLU A 152 -17.06 -39.84 26.46
C GLU A 152 -15.97 -39.30 27.41
N LEU A 153 -14.71 -39.54 27.07
CA LEU A 153 -13.56 -39.04 27.82
C LEU A 153 -13.17 -37.65 27.34
N GLY A 154 -12.93 -36.73 28.28
CA GLY A 154 -12.21 -35.49 28.07
C GLY A 154 -10.92 -35.43 28.90
N ILE A 155 -9.80 -35.10 28.28
CA ILE A 155 -8.52 -34.83 28.94
C ILE A 155 -8.13 -33.38 28.64
N HIS A 156 -7.97 -32.57 29.67
CA HIS A 156 -7.52 -31.18 29.56
C HIS A 156 -6.09 -31.07 30.08
N ILE A 157 -5.17 -30.63 29.21
CA ILE A 157 -3.75 -30.52 29.53
C ILE A 157 -3.35 -29.06 29.45
N GLN A 158 -2.76 -28.55 30.54
CA GLN A 158 -2.25 -27.21 30.63
C GLN A 158 -0.77 -27.22 31.06
N THR A 159 0.06 -26.44 30.37
CA THR A 159 1.44 -26.16 30.79
C THR A 159 1.67 -24.66 30.85
N LYS A 160 2.30 -24.19 31.93
CA LYS A 160 2.61 -22.76 32.13
C LYS A 160 4.02 -22.59 32.65
N GLN A 161 4.62 -21.43 32.39
CA GLN A 161 5.91 -21.07 32.98
C GLN A 161 5.87 -21.18 34.51
N ASN A 162 6.89 -21.82 35.09
CA ASN A 162 7.13 -21.80 36.52
C ASN A 162 8.09 -20.66 36.89
N PRO A 163 7.65 -19.61 37.61
CA PRO A 163 8.52 -18.49 37.97
C PRO A 163 9.59 -18.84 39.02
N ALA A 164 9.52 -20.02 39.65
CA ALA A 164 10.52 -20.47 40.62
C ALA A 164 11.80 -21.05 39.98
N VAL A 165 11.79 -21.27 38.66
CA VAL A 165 12.90 -21.85 37.90
C VAL A 165 13.41 -20.82 36.90
N ASP A 166 14.68 -20.96 36.50
CA ASP A 166 15.30 -20.08 35.51
C ASP A 166 14.42 -19.95 34.26
N PRO A 167 13.98 -18.72 33.90
CA PRO A 167 13.11 -18.49 32.75
C PRO A 167 13.75 -18.90 31.42
N ALA A 168 15.08 -19.07 31.36
CA ALA A 168 15.78 -19.49 30.16
C ALA A 168 15.25 -20.82 29.61
N PHE A 169 14.90 -21.77 30.47
CA PHE A 169 14.32 -23.05 30.04
C PHE A 169 12.95 -22.88 29.40
N PHE A 170 12.08 -22.01 29.91
CA PHE A 170 10.78 -21.73 29.28
C PHE A 170 10.90 -20.90 27.99
N THR A 171 11.89 -20.00 27.95
CA THR A 171 12.07 -19.01 26.89
C THR A 171 12.72 -19.59 25.63
N HIS A 172 13.52 -20.65 25.77
CA HIS A 172 14.33 -21.19 24.68
C HIS A 172 14.06 -22.67 24.35
N TYR A 173 13.19 -23.36 25.10
CA TYR A 173 12.93 -24.78 24.86
C TYR A 173 11.60 -25.00 24.17
N MET A 174 11.62 -25.88 23.18
CA MET A 174 10.40 -26.42 22.59
C MET A 174 9.98 -27.64 23.41
N MET A 175 8.70 -27.74 23.73
CA MET A 175 8.13 -28.90 24.42
C MET A 175 7.23 -29.70 23.47
N GLN A 176 7.45 -31.01 23.43
CA GLN A 176 6.59 -31.97 22.76
C GLN A 176 5.78 -32.75 23.80
N ILE A 177 4.46 -32.70 23.70
CA ILE A 177 3.55 -33.44 24.59
C ILE A 177 2.92 -34.58 23.81
N THR A 178 3.16 -35.81 24.25
CA THR A 178 2.70 -37.02 23.59
C THR A 178 1.76 -37.82 24.50
N LEU A 179 0.59 -38.14 23.96
CA LEU A 179 -0.41 -39.01 24.56
C LEU A 179 -0.55 -40.28 23.71
N THR A 180 -0.71 -41.44 24.35
CA THR A 180 -1.01 -42.70 23.66
C THR A 180 -2.31 -43.30 24.16
N LEU A 181 -3.25 -43.53 23.23
CA LEU A 181 -4.53 -44.20 23.46
C LEU A 181 -4.53 -45.58 22.78
N ALA A 182 -5.23 -46.55 23.34
CA ALA A 182 -5.38 -47.88 22.76
C ALA A 182 -6.44 -47.86 21.64
N SER A 183 -6.03 -48.09 20.40
CA SER A 183 -6.88 -47.95 19.20
C SER A 183 -8.05 -48.92 19.17
N ASP A 184 -7.95 -50.08 19.83
CA ASP A 184 -9.04 -51.06 19.97
C ASP A 184 -10.07 -50.68 21.04
N LYS A 185 -9.77 -49.65 21.85
CA LYS A 185 -10.58 -49.18 22.97
C LYS A 185 -11.02 -47.72 22.86
N SER A 186 -10.59 -47.01 21.82
CA SER A 186 -10.92 -45.60 21.59
C SER A 186 -11.55 -45.38 20.21
N SER A 187 -12.66 -44.64 20.15
CA SER A 187 -13.29 -44.16 18.93
C SER A 187 -13.52 -42.65 18.99
N GLU A 188 -13.86 -42.03 17.85
CA GLU A 188 -14.21 -40.60 17.76
C GLU A 188 -13.20 -39.64 18.40
N ILE A 189 -11.90 -39.89 18.21
CA ILE A 189 -10.83 -39.06 18.80
C ILE A 189 -10.83 -37.66 18.17
N SER A 190 -11.02 -36.65 19.00
CA SER A 190 -10.92 -35.22 18.67
C SER A 190 -9.78 -34.59 19.48
N ALA A 191 -8.74 -34.16 18.77
CA ALA A 191 -7.53 -33.58 19.36
C ALA A 191 -7.07 -32.37 18.53
N PRO A 192 -7.74 -31.21 18.66
CA PRO A 192 -7.42 -30.02 17.87
C PRO A 192 -5.97 -29.59 18.08
N GLY A 193 -5.21 -29.39 17.00
CA GLY A 193 -3.81 -28.96 17.05
C GLY A 193 -2.78 -30.08 17.30
N ALA A 194 -3.22 -31.32 17.52
CA ALA A 194 -2.31 -32.47 17.61
C ALA A 194 -1.98 -33.01 16.21
N THR A 195 -0.76 -33.52 16.07
CA THR A 195 -0.44 -34.49 15.01
C THR A 195 -0.88 -35.86 15.48
N VAL A 196 -1.78 -36.51 14.72
CA VAL A 196 -2.33 -37.83 15.03
C VAL A 196 -1.63 -38.90 14.21
N ALA A 197 -1.10 -39.93 14.87
CA ALA A 197 -0.42 -41.05 14.23
C ALA A 197 -0.96 -42.40 14.73
N TYR A 198 -1.16 -43.36 13.82
CA TYR A 198 -1.60 -44.70 14.14
C TYR A 198 -0.40 -45.66 14.14
N ALA A 199 -0.12 -46.29 15.27
CA ALA A 199 1.02 -47.17 15.49
C ALA A 199 0.57 -48.53 16.04
N GLY A 200 0.25 -49.46 15.14
CA GLY A 200 -0.19 -50.81 15.50
C GLY A 200 -1.52 -50.79 16.26
N LYS A 201 -1.49 -51.13 17.56
CA LYS A 201 -2.66 -51.09 18.46
C LYS A 201 -2.84 -49.75 19.18
N ASN A 202 -2.01 -48.76 18.88
CA ASN A 202 -2.00 -47.48 19.58
C ASN A 202 -2.29 -46.32 18.64
N THR A 203 -2.99 -45.31 19.15
CA THR A 203 -3.11 -43.99 18.54
C THR A 203 -2.29 -43.02 19.35
N VAL A 204 -1.31 -42.38 18.71
CA VAL A 204 -0.38 -41.43 19.31
C VAL A 204 -0.79 -40.03 18.90
N LEU A 205 -0.98 -39.15 19.89
CA LEU A 205 -1.28 -37.74 19.69
C LEU A 205 -0.07 -36.93 20.15
N SER A 206 0.51 -36.13 19.26
CA SER A 206 1.67 -35.30 19.56
C SER A 206 1.36 -33.83 19.37
N TYR A 207 1.59 -33.03 20.40
CA TYR A 207 1.50 -31.57 20.40
C TYR A 207 2.89 -30.97 20.47
N THR A 208 3.12 -29.91 19.71
CA THR A 208 4.34 -29.12 19.77
C THR A 208 4.04 -27.75 20.36
N VAL A 209 4.71 -27.40 21.44
CA VAL A 209 4.62 -26.12 22.13
C VAL A 209 5.93 -25.38 21.87
N LEU A 210 5.85 -24.26 21.16
CA LEU A 210 7.00 -23.41 20.86
C LEU A 210 7.51 -22.70 22.13
N PRO A 211 8.79 -22.29 22.18
CA PRO A 211 9.32 -21.50 23.30
C PRO A 211 8.46 -20.26 23.59
N LYS A 212 8.48 -19.79 24.85
CA LYS A 212 7.70 -18.63 25.35
C LYS A 212 6.16 -18.80 25.34
N ASN A 213 5.63 -19.95 24.92
CA ASN A 213 4.19 -20.20 24.86
C ASN A 213 3.71 -21.15 25.97
N ASN A 214 2.52 -20.86 26.49
CA ASN A 214 1.79 -21.79 27.36
C ASN A 214 1.02 -22.80 26.49
N ALA A 215 0.78 -24.01 27.01
CA ALA A 215 -0.13 -24.96 26.37
C ALA A 215 -1.46 -25.03 27.10
N ASP A 216 -2.55 -25.10 26.35
CA ASP A 216 -3.91 -25.31 26.85
C ASP A 216 -4.74 -25.99 25.75
N PHE A 217 -5.01 -27.29 25.90
CA PHE A 217 -5.74 -28.05 24.89
C PHE A 217 -6.52 -29.22 25.47
N TRP A 218 -7.54 -29.64 24.73
CA TRP A 218 -8.40 -30.77 25.04
C TRP A 218 -8.18 -31.93 24.07
N VAL A 219 -8.13 -33.13 24.62
CA VAL A 219 -8.28 -34.39 23.89
C VAL A 219 -9.61 -34.99 24.30
N LYS A 220 -10.48 -35.29 23.33
CA LYS A 220 -11.75 -35.99 23.56
C LYS A 220 -11.77 -37.31 22.78
N ALA A 221 -12.35 -38.35 23.37
CA ALA A 221 -12.52 -39.63 22.70
C ALA A 221 -13.60 -40.46 23.38
N ASP A 222 -14.32 -41.27 22.61
CA ASP A 222 -15.20 -42.30 23.16
C ASP A 222 -14.37 -43.51 23.57
N MET A 223 -14.46 -43.89 24.84
CA MET A 223 -13.62 -44.94 25.41
C MET A 223 -14.45 -46.16 25.82
N ASN A 224 -13.91 -47.34 25.55
CA ASN A 224 -14.40 -48.62 26.04
C ASN A 224 -13.32 -49.26 26.93
N ASP A 225 -13.57 -49.42 28.23
CA ASP A 225 -12.60 -49.97 29.20
C ASP A 225 -11.30 -49.15 29.24
N PHE A 226 -11.42 -47.91 29.69
CA PHE A 226 -10.34 -46.91 29.65
C PHE A 226 -9.06 -47.40 30.32
N SER A 227 -7.96 -47.28 29.57
CA SER A 227 -6.59 -47.50 30.05
C SER A 227 -5.64 -46.60 29.24
N MET A 228 -4.63 -46.05 29.92
CA MET A 228 -3.68 -45.14 29.30
C MET A 228 -2.27 -45.36 29.84
N SER A 229 -1.27 -45.35 28.96
CA SER A 229 0.15 -45.58 29.29
C SER A 229 0.88 -44.40 29.96
N GLY A 230 0.14 -43.33 30.27
CA GLY A 230 0.64 -42.04 30.74
C GLY A 230 0.79 -41.01 29.62
N ILE A 231 1.05 -39.75 30.01
CA ILE A 231 1.37 -38.64 29.12
C ILE A 231 2.86 -38.34 29.25
N GLU A 232 3.56 -38.20 28.13
CA GLU A 232 4.98 -37.86 28.10
C GLU A 232 5.17 -36.42 27.61
N LEU A 233 5.97 -35.64 28.31
CA LEU A 233 6.36 -34.29 27.91
C LEU A 233 7.89 -34.26 27.78
N SER A 234 8.39 -34.02 26.58
CA SER A 234 9.82 -33.88 26.31
C SER A 234 10.13 -32.46 25.91
N ALA A 235 11.10 -31.81 26.56
CA ALA A 235 11.54 -30.46 26.19
C ALA A 235 13.04 -30.41 25.90
N VAL A 236 13.39 -29.78 24.78
CA VAL A 236 14.76 -29.63 24.28
C VAL A 236 15.02 -28.19 23.83
N PRO A 237 16.27 -27.71 23.85
CA PRO A 237 16.62 -26.40 23.30
C PRO A 237 16.14 -26.26 21.87
N PHE A 238 15.46 -25.15 21.56
CA PHE A 238 14.96 -24.89 20.23
C PHE A 238 16.06 -24.32 19.34
N SER A 239 16.38 -25.04 18.27
CA SER A 239 17.20 -24.54 17.18
C SER A 239 16.43 -24.71 15.88
N MET A 240 16.01 -23.62 15.25
CA MET A 240 15.41 -23.65 13.92
C MET A 240 16.31 -22.89 12.95
N SER A 241 16.76 -23.58 11.92
CA SER A 241 17.36 -22.95 10.74
C SER A 241 16.22 -22.51 9.83
N LEU A 242 15.78 -21.25 9.90
CA LEU A 242 14.93 -20.69 8.85
C LEU A 242 15.79 -20.43 7.62
N GLU A 243 15.52 -21.14 6.54
CA GLU A 243 15.90 -20.69 5.19
C GLU A 243 14.82 -19.73 4.69
N LEU A 244 15.06 -18.42 4.82
CA LEU A 244 14.23 -17.41 4.15
C LEU A 244 14.59 -17.39 2.65
N PRO A 245 13.60 -17.34 1.74
CA PRO A 245 13.88 -17.14 0.32
C PRO A 245 14.61 -15.81 0.10
N ASP A 246 15.46 -15.75 -0.93
CA ASP A 246 16.18 -14.53 -1.31
C ASP A 246 15.18 -13.45 -1.75
N MET A 247 15.06 -12.38 -0.95
CA MET A 247 14.12 -11.28 -1.15
C MET A 247 14.76 -10.08 -1.85
N ASP A 248 16.07 -10.11 -2.12
CA ASP A 248 16.82 -8.96 -2.65
C ASP A 248 16.24 -8.49 -3.99
N GLY A 249 15.87 -9.43 -4.88
CA GLY A 249 15.28 -9.10 -6.17
C GLY A 249 13.90 -8.43 -6.07
N MET A 250 13.06 -8.82 -5.09
CA MET A 250 11.75 -8.19 -4.88
C MET A 250 11.88 -6.79 -4.29
N LEU A 251 12.86 -6.58 -3.42
CA LEU A 251 13.17 -5.28 -2.84
C LEU A 251 13.74 -4.31 -3.89
N GLU A 252 14.56 -4.81 -4.83
CA GLU A 252 15.06 -4.03 -5.95
C GLU A 252 13.92 -3.49 -6.83
N ASP A 253 12.92 -4.31 -7.14
CA ASP A 253 11.77 -3.88 -7.94
C ASP A 253 10.84 -2.92 -7.16
N LEU A 254 10.70 -3.11 -5.85
CA LEU A 254 10.00 -2.15 -4.98
C LEU A 254 10.66 -0.78 -4.95
N ASN A 255 12.00 -0.72 -5.03
CA ASN A 255 12.74 0.54 -5.08
C ASN A 255 12.55 1.31 -6.39
N LYS A 256 12.20 0.63 -7.49
CA LYS A 256 11.93 1.28 -8.79
C LYS A 256 10.54 1.90 -8.87
N LEU A 257 9.60 1.46 -8.02
CA LEU A 257 8.22 1.91 -8.05
C LEU A 257 8.07 3.41 -7.70
N PRO A 258 8.69 3.94 -6.63
CA PRO A 258 8.68 5.38 -6.34
C PRO A 258 9.22 6.23 -7.50
N GLU A 259 10.31 5.79 -8.14
CA GLU A 259 10.89 6.50 -9.30
C GLU A 259 9.90 6.58 -10.46
N ALA A 260 9.26 5.46 -10.81
CA ALA A 260 8.26 5.44 -11.88
C ALA A 260 7.02 6.30 -11.56
N ILE A 261 6.62 6.37 -10.29
CA ILE A 261 5.51 7.22 -9.84
C ILE A 261 5.92 8.70 -9.87
N ALA A 262 7.15 9.04 -9.49
CA ALA A 262 7.69 10.39 -9.60
C ALA A 262 7.75 10.85 -11.07
N ASP A 263 8.21 9.99 -11.98
CA ASP A 263 8.20 10.28 -13.42
C ASP A 263 6.78 10.52 -13.96
N LEU A 264 5.81 9.72 -13.51
CA LEU A 264 4.40 9.92 -13.83
C LEU A 264 3.90 11.28 -13.30
N ASN A 265 4.22 11.61 -12.05
CA ASN A 265 3.81 12.86 -11.42
C ASN A 265 4.39 14.08 -12.17
N ASP A 266 5.68 14.04 -12.52
CA ASP A 266 6.34 15.08 -13.33
C ASP A 266 5.69 15.21 -14.72
N GLY A 267 5.38 14.08 -15.38
CA GLY A 267 4.68 14.07 -16.66
C GLY A 267 3.29 14.71 -16.60
N VAL A 268 2.52 14.41 -15.55
CA VAL A 268 1.21 15.04 -15.30
C VAL A 268 1.38 16.53 -14.92
N GLY A 269 2.45 16.88 -14.20
CA GLY A 269 2.79 18.28 -13.87
C GLY A 269 3.00 19.12 -15.12
N LYS A 270 3.81 18.64 -16.08
CA LYS A 270 4.01 19.28 -17.39
C LYS A 270 2.71 19.42 -18.18
N LEU A 271 1.84 18.41 -18.13
CA LEU A 271 0.52 18.46 -18.78
C LEU A 271 -0.40 19.52 -18.11
N SER A 272 -0.33 19.63 -16.78
CA SER A 272 -1.04 20.65 -16.00
C SER A 272 -0.58 22.06 -16.39
N GLU A 273 0.72 22.29 -16.47
CA GLU A 273 1.30 23.56 -16.93
C GLU A 273 0.84 23.93 -18.34
N GLY A 274 0.92 22.98 -19.28
CA GLY A 274 0.47 23.18 -20.66
C GLY A 274 -1.03 23.50 -20.76
N THR A 275 -1.85 22.82 -19.97
CA THR A 275 -3.31 23.07 -19.96
C THR A 275 -3.65 24.40 -19.28
N ASN A 276 -2.90 24.80 -18.26
CA ASN A 276 -3.04 26.14 -17.65
C ASN A 276 -2.67 27.25 -18.62
N ALA A 277 -1.64 27.06 -19.45
CA ALA A 277 -1.31 27.99 -20.52
C ALA A 277 -2.44 28.07 -21.58
N LEU A 278 -3.00 26.92 -21.98
CA LEU A 278 -4.16 26.85 -22.87
C LEU A 278 -5.37 27.58 -22.28
N LYS A 279 -5.65 27.38 -20.99
CA LYS A 279 -6.73 28.07 -20.26
C LYS A 279 -6.55 29.58 -20.30
N LYS A 280 -5.35 30.09 -19.98
CA LYS A 280 -5.06 31.53 -20.06
C LYS A 280 -5.28 32.08 -21.47
N GLY A 281 -4.88 31.33 -22.50
CA GLY A 281 -5.14 31.71 -23.90
C GLY A 281 -6.62 31.73 -24.25
N ALA A 282 -7.40 30.74 -23.79
CA ALA A 282 -8.84 30.66 -24.02
C ALA A 282 -9.62 31.76 -23.26
N ASP A 283 -9.23 32.06 -22.02
CA ASP A 283 -9.78 33.17 -21.24
C ASP A 283 -9.48 34.51 -21.94
N GLY A 284 -8.24 34.73 -22.38
CA GLY A 284 -7.88 35.92 -23.14
C GLY A 284 -8.65 36.07 -24.46
N LEU A 285 -8.90 34.96 -25.16
CA LEU A 285 -9.75 34.97 -26.36
C LEU A 285 -11.22 35.30 -26.03
N LYS A 286 -11.75 34.77 -24.93
CA LYS A 286 -13.11 35.06 -24.43
C LYS A 286 -13.26 36.54 -24.08
N ASP A 287 -12.32 37.10 -23.34
CA ASP A 287 -12.32 38.51 -22.94
C ASP A 287 -12.22 39.42 -24.17
N GLY A 288 -11.27 39.16 -25.08
CA GLY A 288 -11.14 39.93 -26.31
C GLY A 288 -12.35 39.81 -27.25
N SER A 289 -13.00 38.65 -27.30
CA SER A 289 -14.25 38.47 -28.06
C SER A 289 -15.40 39.27 -27.46
N LEU A 290 -15.50 39.32 -26.12
CA LEU A 290 -16.49 40.12 -25.43
C LEU A 290 -16.29 41.63 -25.67
N GLU A 291 -15.05 42.10 -25.59
CA GLU A 291 -14.70 43.49 -25.93
C GLU A 291 -15.11 43.83 -27.37
N PHE A 292 -14.82 42.94 -28.32
CA PHE A 292 -15.21 43.12 -29.71
C PHE A 292 -16.74 43.18 -29.88
N LYS A 293 -17.48 42.27 -29.24
CA LYS A 293 -18.95 42.27 -29.23
C LYS A 293 -19.51 43.58 -28.68
N ASN A 294 -18.93 44.09 -27.60
CA ASN A 294 -19.34 45.34 -26.99
C ASN A 294 -19.09 46.52 -27.94
N GLY A 295 -17.91 46.60 -28.56
CA GLY A 295 -17.60 47.63 -29.55
C GLY A 295 -18.52 47.58 -30.78
N LEU A 296 -18.88 46.38 -31.24
CA LEU A 296 -19.81 46.19 -32.35
C LEU A 296 -21.25 46.62 -31.99
N SER A 297 -21.67 46.35 -30.75
CA SER A 297 -22.96 46.80 -30.21
C SER A 297 -23.01 48.32 -30.08
N GLU A 298 -21.92 48.94 -29.63
CA GLU A 298 -21.80 50.41 -29.55
C GLU A 298 -21.82 51.05 -30.95
N LEU A 299 -21.09 50.47 -31.90
CA LEU A 299 -21.13 50.91 -33.30
C LEU A 299 -22.54 50.80 -33.88
N LYS A 300 -23.25 49.69 -33.63
CA LYS A 300 -24.66 49.48 -34.03
C LYS A 300 -25.58 50.53 -33.41
N LYS A 301 -25.37 50.91 -32.14
CA LYS A 301 -26.14 51.97 -31.48
C LYS A 301 -25.91 53.34 -32.14
N ASN A 302 -24.64 53.69 -32.35
CA ASN A 302 -24.24 54.97 -32.97
C ASN A 302 -24.62 55.05 -34.46
N SER A 303 -24.77 53.90 -35.13
CA SER A 303 -25.21 53.81 -36.53
C SER A 303 -26.53 54.54 -36.81
N SER A 304 -27.48 54.48 -35.86
CA SER A 304 -28.78 55.17 -35.97
C SER A 304 -28.64 56.70 -35.96
N GLN A 305 -27.72 57.21 -35.14
CA GLN A 305 -27.42 58.64 -35.03
C GLN A 305 -26.70 59.13 -36.29
N ILE A 306 -25.71 58.37 -36.77
CA ILE A 306 -24.94 58.69 -37.98
C ILE A 306 -25.85 58.72 -39.22
N THR A 307 -26.75 57.75 -39.38
CA THR A 307 -27.71 57.73 -40.50
C THR A 307 -28.77 58.84 -40.41
N SER A 308 -29.17 59.22 -39.20
CA SER A 308 -30.08 60.36 -38.98
C SER A 308 -29.41 61.69 -39.31
N ALA A 309 -28.19 61.91 -38.82
CA ALA A 309 -27.39 63.09 -39.15
C ALA A 309 -27.13 63.17 -40.66
N SER A 310 -26.86 62.03 -41.32
CA SER A 310 -26.68 62.02 -42.76
C SER A 310 -27.95 62.44 -43.53
N SER A 311 -29.13 62.01 -43.04
CA SER A 311 -30.41 62.42 -43.63
C SER A 311 -30.64 63.93 -43.50
N GLN A 312 -30.31 64.53 -42.35
CA GLN A 312 -30.43 65.97 -42.12
C GLN A 312 -29.54 66.80 -43.05
N ILE A 313 -28.30 66.36 -43.28
CA ILE A 313 -27.38 67.05 -44.21
C ILE A 313 -27.90 66.96 -45.65
N LYS A 314 -28.45 65.82 -46.05
CA LYS A 314 -29.07 65.65 -47.37
C LYS A 314 -30.25 66.61 -47.55
N GLU A 315 -31.11 66.76 -46.53
CA GLU A 315 -32.23 67.71 -46.54
C GLU A 315 -31.77 69.18 -46.59
N ALA A 316 -30.72 69.52 -45.84
CA ALA A 316 -30.14 70.86 -45.86
C ALA A 316 -29.57 71.20 -47.25
N LEU A 317 -28.80 70.29 -47.87
CA LEU A 317 -28.26 70.47 -49.22
C LEU A 317 -29.38 70.63 -50.27
N ALA A 318 -30.47 69.86 -50.14
CA ALA A 318 -31.63 69.97 -51.03
C ALA A 318 -32.34 71.33 -50.87
N THR A 319 -32.50 71.81 -49.64
CA THR A 319 -33.13 73.10 -49.32
C THR A 319 -32.34 74.26 -49.91
N ILE A 320 -31.01 74.26 -49.72
CA ILE A 320 -30.12 75.28 -50.27
C ILE A 320 -30.14 75.23 -51.82
N SER A 321 -30.14 74.03 -52.41
CA SER A 321 -30.21 73.88 -53.87
C SER A 321 -31.53 74.39 -54.46
N ALA A 322 -32.65 74.23 -53.74
CA ALA A 322 -33.94 74.78 -54.14
C ALA A 322 -33.96 76.31 -54.02
N ALA A 323 -33.42 76.87 -52.93
CA ALA A 323 -33.32 78.32 -52.72
C ALA A 323 -32.51 79.03 -53.82
N LEU A 324 -31.44 78.41 -54.31
CA LEU A 324 -30.63 78.94 -55.40
C LEU A 324 -31.28 78.84 -56.80
N LYS A 325 -32.30 77.98 -56.97
CA LYS A 325 -33.03 77.81 -58.24
C LYS A 325 -34.28 78.70 -58.34
N GLY A 326 -34.84 79.11 -57.21
CA GLY A 326 -35.99 80.01 -57.15
C GLY A 326 -35.58 81.46 -57.41
N SER A 327 -35.52 81.84 -58.69
CA SER A 327 -35.08 83.15 -59.16
C SER A 327 -36.18 84.24 -59.16
N ASP A 328 -36.96 84.36 -58.09
CA ASP A 328 -37.86 85.51 -57.87
C ASP A 328 -37.75 85.99 -56.41
N GLY A 329 -36.61 86.61 -56.10
CA GLY A 329 -36.44 87.36 -54.84
C GLY A 329 -36.06 86.53 -53.61
N ALA A 330 -35.03 85.69 -53.70
CA ALA A 330 -34.35 85.23 -52.50
C ALA A 330 -33.87 86.45 -51.70
N ASP A 331 -34.31 86.58 -50.44
CA ASP A 331 -33.87 87.64 -49.55
C ASP A 331 -32.34 87.54 -49.39
N MET A 332 -31.60 88.53 -49.91
CA MET A 332 -30.13 88.54 -49.88
C MET A 332 -29.57 88.52 -48.45
N GLY A 333 -30.38 88.83 -47.44
CA GLY A 333 -30.01 88.71 -46.02
C GLY A 333 -29.63 87.29 -45.61
N ASP A 334 -30.39 86.28 -46.04
CA ASP A 334 -30.18 84.87 -45.66
C ASP A 334 -28.96 84.25 -46.35
N LEU A 335 -28.59 84.74 -47.53
CA LEU A 335 -27.40 84.30 -48.28
C LEU A 335 -26.08 84.68 -47.58
N THR A 336 -26.08 85.71 -46.73
CA THR A 336 -24.89 86.14 -45.98
C THR A 336 -24.50 85.19 -44.84
N GLN A 337 -25.46 84.41 -44.34
CA GLN A 337 -25.26 83.42 -43.26
C GLN A 337 -24.87 82.04 -43.78
N LEU A 338 -25.00 81.82 -45.09
CA LEU A 338 -24.71 80.53 -45.70
C LEU A 338 -23.21 80.15 -45.68
N PRO A 339 -22.25 81.05 -45.99
CA PRO A 339 -20.84 80.71 -45.95
C PRO A 339 -20.37 80.20 -44.58
N PRO A 340 -20.64 80.89 -43.44
CA PRO A 340 -20.26 80.36 -42.14
C PRO A 340 -20.96 79.03 -41.82
N ALA A 341 -22.23 78.84 -42.19
CA ALA A 341 -22.94 77.57 -42.00
C ALA A 341 -22.34 76.41 -42.83
N LEU A 342 -21.95 76.66 -44.07
CA LEU A 342 -21.26 75.69 -44.93
C LEU A 342 -19.87 75.33 -44.37
N LYS A 343 -19.16 76.31 -43.81
CA LYS A 343 -17.87 76.10 -43.15
C LYS A 343 -18.01 75.28 -41.87
N GLU A 344 -19.03 75.54 -41.07
CA GLU A 344 -19.34 74.79 -39.85
C GLU A 344 -19.70 73.34 -40.19
N LEU A 345 -20.54 73.12 -41.21
CA LEU A 345 -20.85 71.79 -41.72
C LEU A 345 -19.59 71.07 -42.24
N SER A 346 -18.75 71.76 -43.02
CA SER A 346 -17.46 71.22 -43.49
C SER A 346 -16.56 70.80 -42.33
N GLN A 347 -16.43 71.62 -41.29
CA GLN A 347 -15.66 71.30 -40.09
C GLN A 347 -16.25 70.09 -39.35
N GLY A 348 -17.58 70.02 -39.21
CA GLY A 348 -18.26 68.85 -38.64
C GLY A 348 -17.98 67.57 -39.42
N LEU A 349 -18.05 67.62 -40.76
CA LEU A 349 -17.74 66.48 -41.61
C LEU A 349 -16.26 66.06 -41.54
N LYS A 350 -15.33 67.02 -41.41
CA LYS A 350 -13.90 66.73 -41.16
C LYS A 350 -13.68 66.07 -39.81
N GLY A 351 -14.39 66.50 -38.77
CA GLY A 351 -14.37 65.86 -37.45
C GLY A 351 -14.86 64.41 -37.51
N ILE A 352 -15.99 64.16 -38.20
CA ILE A 352 -16.51 62.80 -38.42
C ILE A 352 -15.51 61.97 -39.23
N SER A 353 -14.93 62.54 -40.29
CA SER A 353 -13.90 61.88 -41.09
C SER A 353 -12.67 61.49 -40.27
N GLY A 354 -12.25 62.34 -39.32
CA GLY A 354 -11.19 62.03 -38.36
C GLY A 354 -11.55 60.85 -37.47
N GLY A 355 -12.73 60.89 -36.83
CA GLY A 355 -13.19 59.79 -35.98
C GLY A 355 -13.40 58.47 -36.72
N LEU A 356 -13.81 58.50 -37.99
CA LEU A 356 -13.91 57.29 -38.82
C LEU A 356 -12.54 56.72 -39.20
N ASN A 357 -11.51 57.56 -39.36
CA ASN A 357 -10.14 57.09 -39.53
C ASN A 357 -9.62 56.42 -38.25
N ASP A 358 -9.85 57.03 -37.08
CA ASP A 358 -9.47 56.42 -35.80
C ASP A 358 -10.16 55.07 -35.61
N LEU A 359 -11.46 54.98 -35.94
CA LEU A 359 -12.21 53.72 -35.91
C LEU A 359 -11.64 52.70 -36.90
N LYS A 360 -11.28 53.10 -38.12
CA LYS A 360 -10.67 52.22 -39.12
C LYS A 360 -9.37 51.62 -38.62
N ASP A 361 -8.50 52.45 -38.04
CA ASP A 361 -7.20 52.03 -37.54
C ASP A 361 -7.35 51.12 -36.31
N GLY A 362 -8.23 51.46 -35.37
CA GLY A 362 -8.57 50.60 -34.22
C GLY A 362 -9.18 49.26 -34.65
N TYR A 363 -10.09 49.27 -35.62
CA TYR A 363 -10.67 48.06 -36.19
C TYR A 363 -9.61 47.17 -36.86
N ALA A 364 -8.69 47.76 -37.63
CA ALA A 364 -7.63 47.02 -38.31
C ALA A 364 -6.71 46.30 -37.31
N LEU A 365 -6.36 46.95 -36.20
CA LEU A 365 -5.59 46.34 -35.11
C LEU A 365 -6.34 45.17 -34.47
N ALA A 366 -7.61 45.38 -34.09
CA ALA A 366 -8.43 44.34 -33.46
C ALA A 366 -8.66 43.13 -34.38
N TYR A 367 -8.98 43.39 -35.65
CA TYR A 367 -9.15 42.33 -36.66
C TYR A 367 -7.86 41.55 -36.88
N SER A 368 -6.70 42.24 -36.97
CA SER A 368 -5.41 41.55 -37.13
C SER A 368 -5.05 40.69 -35.93
N ALA A 369 -5.35 41.14 -34.71
CA ALA A 369 -5.13 40.35 -33.50
C ALA A 369 -6.02 39.10 -33.49
N LEU A 370 -7.32 39.25 -33.80
CA LEU A 370 -8.26 38.13 -33.91
C LEU A 370 -7.83 37.13 -34.99
N ASP A 371 -7.47 37.61 -36.19
CA ASP A 371 -7.06 36.76 -37.30
C ASP A 371 -5.80 35.96 -36.95
N THR A 372 -4.83 36.59 -36.30
CA THR A 372 -3.60 35.93 -35.85
C THR A 372 -3.90 34.83 -34.82
N THR A 373 -4.74 35.13 -33.81
CA THR A 373 -5.16 34.14 -32.81
C THR A 373 -5.87 32.95 -33.44
N MET A 374 -6.77 33.18 -34.39
CA MET A 374 -7.50 32.12 -35.09
C MET A 374 -6.60 31.28 -36.02
N GLN A 375 -5.55 31.88 -36.57
CA GLN A 375 -4.54 31.16 -37.37
C GLN A 375 -3.63 30.27 -36.51
N ASN A 376 -3.39 30.64 -35.25
CA ASN A 376 -2.57 29.89 -34.31
C ASN A 376 -3.25 28.62 -33.79
N ILE A 377 -4.58 28.50 -33.91
CA ILE A 377 -5.28 27.23 -33.68
C ILE A 377 -4.74 26.22 -34.70
N PRO A 378 -4.24 25.03 -34.30
CA PRO A 378 -3.64 24.05 -35.20
C PRO A 378 -4.54 23.67 -36.39
N LYS A 379 -3.95 23.35 -37.55
CA LYS A 379 -4.69 22.86 -38.72
C LYS A 379 -4.83 21.35 -38.74
N ASP A 380 -3.94 20.64 -38.06
CA ASP A 380 -3.83 19.18 -38.14
C ASP A 380 -5.07 18.54 -37.56
N ALA A 381 -5.75 17.70 -38.34
CA ALA A 381 -6.93 16.97 -37.89
C ALA A 381 -6.51 15.84 -36.95
N ILE A 382 -6.68 16.03 -35.65
CA ILE A 382 -6.57 14.94 -34.68
C ILE A 382 -7.90 14.17 -34.73
N THR A 383 -7.87 12.85 -34.94
CA THR A 383 -9.08 12.01 -34.88
C THR A 383 -9.12 11.18 -33.60
N GLN A 384 -10.31 10.73 -33.21
CA GLN A 384 -10.43 9.77 -32.12
C GLN A 384 -9.70 8.46 -32.41
N GLU A 385 -9.62 8.02 -33.68
CA GLU A 385 -8.83 6.82 -34.01
C GLU A 385 -7.34 7.04 -33.77
N MET A 386 -6.77 8.19 -34.14
CA MET A 386 -5.37 8.50 -33.89
C MET A 386 -5.06 8.49 -32.39
N ILE A 387 -5.94 9.09 -31.58
CA ILE A 387 -5.82 9.06 -30.12
C ILE A 387 -5.94 7.63 -29.58
N ARG A 388 -6.91 6.85 -30.04
CA ARG A 388 -7.08 5.46 -29.57
C ARG A 388 -5.93 4.54 -29.98
N ALA A 389 -5.35 4.77 -31.15
CA ALA A 389 -4.19 4.00 -31.63
C ALA A 389 -2.96 4.30 -30.77
N GLU A 390 -2.70 5.57 -30.48
CA GLU A 390 -1.55 6.01 -29.69
C GLU A 390 -1.66 5.60 -28.22
N PHE A 391 -2.88 5.57 -27.67
CA PHE A 391 -3.16 5.29 -26.26
C PHE A 391 -3.98 4.01 -26.06
N SER A 392 -3.62 2.95 -26.79
CA SER A 392 -4.35 1.68 -26.78
C SER A 392 -4.40 1.00 -25.39
N ASP A 393 -3.37 1.20 -24.58
CA ASP A 393 -3.26 0.65 -23.21
C ASP A 393 -3.84 1.57 -22.12
N ALA A 394 -4.47 2.68 -22.49
CA ALA A 394 -5.00 3.64 -21.51
C ALA A 394 -6.14 3.04 -20.67
N ASN A 395 -6.07 3.27 -19.36
CA ASN A 395 -7.14 2.93 -18.43
C ASN A 395 -8.35 3.87 -18.57
N ASP A 396 -9.45 3.58 -17.88
CA ASP A 396 -10.71 4.33 -18.04
C ASP A 396 -10.58 5.81 -17.65
N SER A 397 -9.82 6.13 -16.60
CA SER A 397 -9.58 7.51 -16.16
C SER A 397 -8.76 8.29 -17.20
N GLN A 398 -7.70 7.67 -17.75
CA GLN A 398 -6.92 8.24 -18.84
C GLN A 398 -7.79 8.46 -20.07
N ARG A 399 -8.61 7.46 -20.47
CA ARG A 399 -9.55 7.61 -21.59
C ARG A 399 -10.53 8.77 -21.40
N GLN A 400 -11.04 8.99 -20.19
CA GLN A 400 -11.89 10.15 -19.89
C GLN A 400 -11.15 11.48 -20.03
N LEU A 401 -9.89 11.55 -19.58
CA LEU A 401 -9.05 12.73 -19.76
C LEU A 401 -8.78 13.01 -21.25
N LEU A 402 -8.38 11.99 -22.01
CA LEU A 402 -8.15 12.12 -23.45
C LEU A 402 -9.42 12.52 -24.22
N ASN A 403 -10.58 12.01 -23.84
CA ASN A 403 -11.86 12.44 -24.41
C ASN A 403 -12.15 13.92 -24.13
N ARG A 404 -11.82 14.42 -22.93
CA ARG A 404 -11.95 15.85 -22.59
C ARG A 404 -10.98 16.72 -23.39
N LEU A 405 -9.72 16.30 -23.52
CA LEU A 405 -8.72 16.96 -24.38
C LEU A 405 -9.20 17.03 -25.84
N TYR A 406 -9.69 15.92 -26.37
CA TYR A 406 -10.23 15.85 -27.72
C TYR A 406 -11.44 16.77 -27.92
N ALA A 407 -12.38 16.79 -26.96
CA ALA A 407 -13.53 17.67 -27.00
C ALA A 407 -13.11 19.15 -27.00
N SER A 408 -12.16 19.55 -26.16
CA SER A 408 -11.60 20.90 -26.14
C SER A 408 -10.94 21.27 -27.48
N TYR A 409 -10.16 20.35 -28.05
CA TYR A 409 -9.56 20.55 -29.38
C TYR A 409 -10.63 20.72 -30.47
N MET A 410 -11.68 19.90 -30.48
CA MET A 410 -12.78 19.99 -31.45
C MET A 410 -13.58 21.29 -31.30
N ALA A 411 -13.77 21.77 -30.07
CA ALA A 411 -14.38 23.07 -29.82
C ALA A 411 -13.52 24.22 -30.40
N GLY A 412 -12.19 24.16 -30.24
CA GLY A 412 -11.27 25.11 -30.88
C GLY A 412 -11.37 25.08 -32.42
N GLN A 413 -11.50 23.88 -33.01
CA GLN A 413 -11.69 23.73 -34.45
C GLN A 413 -13.06 24.24 -34.93
N ALA A 414 -14.11 24.06 -34.13
CA ALA A 414 -15.43 24.62 -34.42
C ALA A 414 -15.39 26.15 -34.44
N VAL A 415 -14.72 26.78 -33.46
CA VAL A 415 -14.49 28.23 -33.42
C VAL A 415 -13.73 28.69 -34.67
N LYS A 416 -12.64 28.00 -35.04
CA LYS A 416 -11.88 28.32 -36.27
C LYS A 416 -12.72 28.19 -37.54
N GLY A 417 -13.58 27.18 -37.62
CA GLY A 417 -14.52 26.97 -38.72
C GLY A 417 -15.55 28.10 -38.81
N ALA A 418 -16.16 28.47 -37.67
CA ALA A 418 -17.09 29.59 -37.59
C ALA A 418 -16.42 30.92 -37.98
N TYR A 419 -15.19 31.17 -37.49
CA TYR A 419 -14.40 32.34 -37.86
C TYR A 419 -14.16 32.41 -39.37
N SER A 420 -13.79 31.28 -40.00
CA SER A 420 -13.53 31.22 -41.44
C SER A 420 -14.75 31.61 -42.29
N GLN A 421 -15.97 31.34 -41.81
CA GLN A 421 -17.20 31.74 -42.49
C GLN A 421 -17.46 33.24 -42.39
N VAL A 422 -17.13 33.86 -41.25
CA VAL A 422 -17.36 35.30 -41.03
C VAL A 422 -16.20 36.18 -41.51
N LYS A 423 -14.98 35.63 -41.64
CA LYS A 423 -13.76 36.34 -42.04
C LYS A 423 -13.92 37.26 -43.26
N PRO A 424 -14.61 36.88 -44.35
CA PRO A 424 -14.83 37.79 -45.48
C PRO A 424 -15.63 39.04 -45.12
N ALA A 425 -16.62 38.91 -44.23
CA ALA A 425 -17.39 40.05 -43.74
C ALA A 425 -16.51 40.99 -42.92
N PHE A 426 -15.67 40.46 -42.03
CA PHE A 426 -14.68 41.25 -41.30
C PHE A 426 -13.71 41.99 -42.24
N ALA A 427 -13.16 41.30 -43.24
CA ALA A 427 -12.22 41.90 -44.19
C ALA A 427 -12.84 43.06 -45.00
N SER A 428 -14.17 43.07 -45.17
CA SER A 428 -14.90 44.10 -45.92
C SER A 428 -15.12 45.42 -45.16
N VAL A 429 -14.98 45.42 -43.83
CA VAL A 429 -15.25 46.60 -42.98
C VAL A 429 -14.24 47.72 -43.22
N ALA A 430 -12.94 47.42 -43.27
CA ALA A 430 -11.90 48.45 -43.45
C ALA A 430 -11.99 49.16 -44.82
N PRO A 431 -12.17 48.45 -45.96
CA PRO A 431 -12.43 49.09 -47.25
C PRO A 431 -13.73 49.92 -47.27
N ALA A 432 -14.76 49.50 -46.54
CA ALA A 432 -16.00 50.27 -46.44
C ALA A 432 -15.80 51.57 -45.65
N LEU A 433 -15.10 51.51 -44.51
CA LEU A 433 -14.71 52.69 -43.73
C LEU A 433 -13.86 53.66 -44.55
N GLU A 434 -12.86 53.16 -45.28
CA GLU A 434 -12.02 53.98 -46.16
C GLU A 434 -12.86 54.72 -47.22
N ASN A 435 -13.80 54.02 -47.86
CA ASN A 435 -14.69 54.64 -48.84
C ASN A 435 -15.58 55.74 -48.23
N VAL A 436 -16.10 55.51 -47.02
CA VAL A 436 -16.91 56.50 -46.29
C VAL A 436 -16.06 57.73 -45.96
N THR A 437 -14.86 57.55 -45.42
CA THR A 437 -13.90 58.62 -45.09
C THR A 437 -13.51 59.42 -46.35
N VAL A 438 -13.11 58.77 -47.44
CA VAL A 438 -12.72 59.45 -48.69
C VAL A 438 -13.87 60.29 -49.25
N ASN A 439 -15.10 59.77 -49.22
CA ASN A 439 -16.27 60.51 -49.67
C ASN A 439 -16.57 61.72 -48.76
N LEU A 440 -16.43 61.59 -47.43
CA LEU A 440 -16.54 62.73 -46.51
C LEU A 440 -15.49 63.79 -46.76
N GLY A 441 -14.24 63.40 -47.04
CA GLY A 441 -13.17 64.31 -47.44
C GLY A 441 -13.55 65.12 -48.68
N ARG A 442 -14.11 64.45 -49.71
CA ARG A 442 -14.57 65.12 -50.94
C ARG A 442 -15.73 66.08 -50.69
N ILE A 443 -16.71 65.68 -49.87
CA ILE A 443 -17.88 66.50 -49.53
C ILE A 443 -17.47 67.73 -48.72
N SER A 444 -16.62 67.57 -47.70
CA SER A 444 -16.13 68.69 -46.88
C SER A 444 -15.30 69.69 -47.70
N GLY A 445 -14.42 69.20 -48.59
CA GLY A 445 -13.68 70.07 -49.51
C GLY A 445 -14.58 70.79 -50.51
N ALA A 446 -15.65 70.15 -50.98
CA ALA A 446 -16.65 70.79 -51.83
C ALA A 446 -17.44 71.88 -51.08
N LEU A 447 -17.81 71.63 -49.82
CA LEU A 447 -18.47 72.63 -48.96
C LEU A 447 -17.57 73.85 -48.71
N ASP A 448 -16.28 73.64 -48.42
CA ASP A 448 -15.29 74.72 -48.29
C ASP A 448 -15.23 75.55 -49.59
N GLY A 449 -15.10 74.87 -50.74
CA GLY A 449 -15.03 75.55 -52.03
C GLY A 449 -16.29 76.34 -52.39
N ILE A 450 -17.47 75.86 -51.99
CA ILE A 450 -18.74 76.58 -52.15
C ILE A 450 -18.79 77.80 -51.21
N SER A 451 -18.39 77.64 -49.94
CA SER A 451 -18.30 78.74 -48.97
C SER A 451 -17.34 79.85 -49.44
N ASP A 452 -16.15 79.48 -49.90
CA ASP A 452 -15.13 80.44 -50.36
C ASP A 452 -15.58 81.20 -51.62
N LYS A 453 -16.24 80.50 -52.56
CA LYS A 453 -16.83 81.14 -53.74
C LYS A 453 -17.96 82.10 -53.40
N MET A 454 -18.82 81.77 -52.43
CA MET A 454 -19.87 82.69 -51.98
C MET A 454 -19.32 83.97 -51.36
N ASN A 455 -18.32 83.85 -50.47
CA ASN A 455 -17.66 85.01 -49.87
C ASN A 455 -16.98 85.90 -50.93
N GLY A 456 -16.33 85.30 -51.94
CA GLY A 456 -15.74 86.04 -53.05
C GLY A 456 -16.78 86.69 -53.97
N SER A 457 -17.93 86.05 -54.17
CA SER A 457 -18.99 86.48 -55.09
C SER A 457 -19.74 87.72 -54.63
N MET A 458 -20.00 87.83 -53.31
CA MET A 458 -20.58 89.02 -52.68
C MET A 458 -19.74 90.30 -52.85
N SER A 459 -18.49 90.18 -53.30
CA SER A 459 -17.56 91.30 -53.51
C SER A 459 -17.50 91.78 -54.95
N SER A 460 -18.27 91.21 -55.88
CA SER A 460 -18.13 91.44 -57.33
C SER A 460 -19.40 91.95 -58.02
N THR A 461 -19.22 92.61 -59.17
CA THR A 461 -20.29 93.26 -59.95
C THR A 461 -21.14 92.28 -60.79
N ASP A 462 -20.79 90.99 -60.84
CA ASP A 462 -21.38 89.98 -61.74
C ASP A 462 -21.94 88.75 -60.98
N ILE A 463 -22.76 89.06 -59.96
CA ILE A 463 -23.39 88.10 -59.03
C ILE A 463 -24.13 86.95 -59.72
N THR A 464 -24.74 87.20 -60.88
CA THR A 464 -25.63 86.22 -61.56
C THR A 464 -24.87 85.01 -62.10
N ALA A 465 -23.72 85.21 -62.78
CA ALA A 465 -22.91 84.12 -63.32
C ALA A 465 -22.28 83.26 -62.21
N GLN A 466 -21.93 83.90 -61.09
CA GLN A 466 -21.34 83.23 -59.93
C GLN A 466 -22.38 82.44 -59.13
N LEU A 467 -23.62 82.93 -59.03
CA LEU A 467 -24.75 82.17 -58.48
C LEU A 467 -25.09 80.94 -59.32
N GLU A 468 -25.00 81.03 -60.64
CA GLU A 468 -25.22 79.90 -61.55
C GLU A 468 -24.15 78.81 -61.37
N GLN A 469 -22.88 79.21 -61.23
CA GLN A 469 -21.77 78.31 -60.94
C GLN A 469 -21.88 77.68 -59.53
N LEU A 470 -22.35 78.44 -58.54
CA LEU A 470 -22.64 77.96 -57.19
C LEU A 470 -23.76 76.90 -57.19
N SER A 471 -24.86 77.18 -57.90
CA SER A 471 -25.99 76.28 -58.07
C SER A 471 -25.55 74.95 -58.69
N LYS A 472 -24.68 75.00 -59.71
CA LYS A 472 -24.08 73.81 -60.32
C LYS A 472 -23.21 73.02 -59.32
N GLY A 473 -22.33 73.69 -58.60
CA GLY A 473 -21.46 73.05 -57.59
C GLY A 473 -22.25 72.39 -56.46
N LEU A 474 -23.33 73.03 -56.01
CA LEU A 474 -24.21 72.48 -54.98
C LEU A 474 -25.03 71.29 -55.48
N SER A 475 -25.46 71.30 -56.75
CA SER A 475 -26.12 70.16 -57.38
C SER A 475 -25.18 68.95 -57.52
N GLU A 476 -23.92 69.18 -57.87
CA GLU A 476 -22.88 68.13 -57.90
C GLU A 476 -22.59 67.58 -56.50
N LEU A 477 -22.54 68.46 -55.48
CA LEU A 477 -22.38 68.06 -54.08
C LEU A 477 -23.54 67.22 -53.58
N SER A 478 -24.78 67.63 -53.86
CA SER A 478 -25.99 66.87 -53.51
C SER A 478 -25.98 65.46 -54.14
N GLY A 479 -25.51 65.34 -55.38
CA GLY A 479 -25.33 64.05 -56.05
C GLY A 479 -24.27 63.17 -55.39
N GLN A 480 -23.13 63.75 -54.99
CA GLN A 480 -22.09 63.03 -54.24
C GLN A 480 -22.58 62.61 -52.85
N TYR A 481 -23.30 63.49 -52.16
CA TYR A 481 -23.86 63.21 -50.83
C TYR A 481 -24.91 62.08 -50.87
N THR A 482 -25.73 62.02 -51.93
CA THR A 482 -26.71 60.93 -52.09
C THR A 482 -26.02 59.57 -52.24
N LYS A 483 -24.91 59.50 -52.99
CA LYS A 483 -24.10 58.28 -53.11
C LYS A 483 -23.45 57.90 -51.77
N PHE A 484 -22.97 58.90 -51.03
CA PHE A 484 -22.43 58.71 -49.69
C PHE A 484 -23.48 58.16 -48.72
N ASP A 485 -24.68 58.75 -48.63
CA ASP A 485 -25.78 58.28 -47.77
C ASP A 485 -26.18 56.83 -48.12
N GLN A 486 -26.21 56.48 -49.41
CA GLN A 486 -26.45 55.10 -49.82
C GLN A 486 -25.35 54.14 -49.34
N GLY A 487 -24.08 54.46 -49.60
CA GLY A 487 -22.94 53.65 -49.16
C GLY A 487 -22.85 53.52 -47.64
N LEU A 488 -23.13 54.59 -46.91
CA LEU A 488 -23.23 54.60 -45.46
C LEU A 488 -24.34 53.64 -44.98
N ARG A 489 -25.54 53.69 -45.55
CA ARG A 489 -26.63 52.77 -45.19
C ARG A 489 -26.30 51.32 -45.49
N GLU A 490 -25.63 51.04 -46.59
CA GLU A 490 -25.15 49.69 -46.94
C GLU A 490 -24.10 49.19 -45.94
N TYR A 491 -23.14 50.04 -45.58
CA TYR A 491 -22.15 49.76 -44.55
C TYR A 491 -22.80 49.46 -43.19
N MET A 492 -23.74 50.30 -42.75
CA MET A 492 -24.46 50.13 -41.47
C MET A 492 -25.30 48.84 -41.44
N LYS A 493 -25.91 48.46 -42.57
CA LYS A 493 -26.57 47.14 -42.69
C LYS A 493 -25.58 45.99 -42.56
N GLY A 494 -24.38 46.12 -43.12
CA GLY A 494 -23.30 45.14 -42.98
C GLY A 494 -22.86 44.98 -41.53
N VAL A 495 -22.61 46.10 -40.84
CA VAL A 495 -22.29 46.13 -39.40
C VAL A 495 -23.40 45.48 -38.57
N GLY A 496 -24.67 45.77 -38.86
CA GLY A 496 -25.81 45.14 -38.19
C GLY A 496 -25.83 43.62 -38.35
N LYS A 497 -25.68 43.11 -39.57
CA LYS A 497 -25.59 41.66 -39.85
C LYS A 497 -24.41 41.00 -39.15
N MET A 498 -23.27 41.69 -39.12
CA MET A 498 -22.08 41.21 -38.43
C MET A 498 -22.30 41.16 -36.92
N SER A 499 -22.94 42.17 -36.33
CA SER A 499 -23.33 42.19 -34.92
C SER A 499 -24.21 41.01 -34.56
N ASP A 500 -25.25 40.77 -35.37
CA ASP A 500 -26.21 39.70 -35.11
C ASP A 500 -25.58 38.31 -35.29
N GLY A 501 -24.63 38.16 -36.24
CA GLY A 501 -23.89 36.91 -36.45
C GLY A 501 -22.79 36.63 -35.42
N TYR A 502 -22.20 37.69 -34.84
CA TYR A 502 -21.10 37.56 -33.89
C TYR A 502 -21.51 36.94 -32.55
N ASP A 503 -22.78 37.04 -32.16
CA ASP A 503 -23.29 36.45 -30.91
C ASP A 503 -23.08 34.94 -30.84
N THR A 504 -23.26 34.23 -31.94
CA THR A 504 -23.03 32.78 -32.01
C THR A 504 -21.54 32.45 -31.87
N PHE A 505 -20.69 33.25 -32.51
CA PHE A 505 -19.24 33.09 -32.43
C PHE A 505 -18.70 33.33 -31.02
N ASN A 506 -19.14 34.42 -30.36
CA ASN A 506 -18.79 34.73 -28.98
C ASN A 506 -19.28 33.65 -28.00
N THR A 507 -20.46 33.08 -28.24
CA THR A 507 -20.99 31.96 -27.43
C THR A 507 -20.10 30.73 -27.58
N GLY A 508 -19.72 30.35 -28.80
CA GLY A 508 -18.81 29.23 -29.04
C GLY A 508 -17.42 29.43 -28.42
N ILE A 509 -16.88 30.66 -28.44
CA ILE A 509 -15.64 31.00 -27.73
C ILE A 509 -15.80 30.83 -26.21
N SER A 510 -16.94 31.27 -25.66
CA SER A 510 -17.22 31.14 -24.22
C SER A 510 -17.31 29.68 -23.80
N GLU A 511 -18.03 28.85 -24.56
CA GLU A 511 -18.13 27.40 -24.33
C GLU A 511 -16.77 26.70 -24.45
N PHE A 512 -15.95 27.10 -25.42
CA PHE A 512 -14.58 26.60 -25.56
C PHE A 512 -13.73 26.94 -24.32
N ALA A 513 -13.75 28.19 -23.86
CA ALA A 513 -12.99 28.61 -22.68
C ALA A 513 -13.45 27.89 -21.41
N ASP A 514 -14.76 27.72 -21.23
CA ASP A 514 -15.33 27.01 -20.07
C ASP A 514 -14.97 25.50 -20.11
N GLY A 515 -14.97 24.89 -21.31
CA GLY A 515 -14.51 23.52 -21.52
C GLY A 515 -13.02 23.32 -21.23
N VAL A 516 -12.17 24.25 -21.68
CA VAL A 516 -10.74 24.27 -21.35
C VAL A 516 -10.52 24.47 -19.84
N GLY A 517 -11.30 25.32 -19.19
CA GLY A 517 -11.27 25.49 -17.74
C GLY A 517 -11.59 24.19 -16.99
N SER A 518 -12.62 23.47 -17.43
CA SER A 518 -12.99 22.17 -16.86
C SER A 518 -11.89 21.11 -17.05
N LEU A 519 -11.22 21.13 -18.21
CA LEU A 519 -10.08 20.26 -18.50
C LEU A 519 -8.87 20.57 -17.60
N SER A 520 -8.53 21.86 -17.46
CA SER A 520 -7.44 22.34 -16.58
C SER A 520 -7.66 21.89 -15.14
N ASN A 521 -8.87 22.05 -14.60
CA ASN A 521 -9.20 21.59 -13.25
C ASN A 521 -9.03 20.06 -13.12
N GLY A 522 -9.55 19.28 -14.07
CA GLY A 522 -9.44 17.82 -14.02
C GLY A 522 -8.00 17.29 -14.15
N ILE A 523 -7.11 18.02 -14.82
CA ILE A 523 -5.68 17.68 -14.88
C ILE A 523 -4.98 18.09 -13.59
N SER A 524 -5.36 19.21 -12.98
CA SER A 524 -4.87 19.59 -11.65
C SER A 524 -5.23 18.54 -10.60
N ASP A 525 -6.48 18.05 -10.59
CA ASP A 525 -6.91 16.98 -9.70
C ASP A 525 -6.11 15.69 -9.92
N LEU A 526 -5.78 15.37 -11.18
CA LEU A 526 -4.95 14.21 -11.51
C LEU A 526 -3.52 14.39 -10.98
N HIS A 527 -2.94 15.59 -11.15
CA HIS A 527 -1.60 15.92 -10.65
C HIS A 527 -1.53 15.80 -9.12
N ASP A 528 -2.53 16.34 -8.41
CA ASP A 528 -2.59 16.24 -6.95
C ASP A 528 -2.74 14.78 -6.50
N GLY A 529 -3.50 13.98 -7.26
CA GLY A 529 -3.62 12.54 -7.04
C GLY A 529 -2.30 11.78 -7.25
N THR A 530 -1.53 12.10 -8.29
CA THR A 530 -0.22 11.48 -8.54
C THR A 530 0.82 11.90 -7.52
N ALA A 531 0.81 13.16 -7.08
CA ALA A 531 1.69 13.66 -6.02
C ALA A 531 1.41 12.97 -4.68
N ARG A 532 0.13 12.73 -4.34
CA ARG A 532 -0.23 11.94 -3.16
C ARG A 532 0.21 10.49 -3.26
N LEU A 533 0.06 9.87 -4.44
CA LEU A 533 0.53 8.51 -4.66
C LEU A 533 2.04 8.41 -4.52
N GLU A 534 2.79 9.38 -5.04
CA GLU A 534 4.25 9.49 -4.89
C GLU A 534 4.64 9.55 -3.40
N ASP A 535 4.01 10.46 -2.64
CA ASP A 535 4.27 10.62 -1.20
C ASP A 535 3.97 9.33 -0.41
N GLU A 536 2.79 8.74 -0.62
CA GLU A 536 2.37 7.52 0.08
C GLU A 536 3.21 6.29 -0.26
N THR A 537 3.82 6.24 -1.46
CA THR A 537 4.65 5.10 -1.91
C THR A 537 6.14 5.28 -1.68
N SER A 538 6.61 6.51 -1.47
CA SER A 538 8.03 6.84 -1.28
C SER A 538 8.73 6.05 -0.16
N GLN A 539 8.02 5.80 0.95
CA GLN A 539 8.56 5.11 2.13
C GLN A 539 8.18 3.62 2.18
N MET A 540 7.48 3.12 1.17
CA MET A 540 7.02 1.73 1.17
C MET A 540 8.18 0.72 1.16
N PRO A 541 9.26 0.92 0.37
CA PRO A 541 10.41 0.00 0.39
C PRO A 541 11.07 -0.08 1.77
N ASP A 542 11.33 1.07 2.40
CA ASP A 542 11.94 1.15 3.73
C ASP A 542 11.10 0.42 4.79
N ARG A 543 9.78 0.65 4.78
CA ARG A 543 8.85 -0.01 5.73
C ARG A 543 8.78 -1.52 5.53
N ILE A 544 8.84 -1.99 4.29
CA ILE A 544 8.86 -3.43 4.00
C ILE A 544 10.17 -4.05 4.49
N GLN A 545 11.31 -3.36 4.28
CA GLN A 545 12.60 -3.81 4.78
C GLN A 545 12.62 -3.92 6.31
N GLU A 546 12.11 -2.90 7.02
CA GLU A 546 12.05 -2.92 8.48
C GLU A 546 11.22 -4.09 9.04
N GLU A 547 10.11 -4.45 8.41
CA GLU A 547 9.28 -5.58 8.84
C GLU A 547 9.96 -6.93 8.55
N ILE A 548 10.68 -7.06 7.43
CA ILE A 548 11.49 -8.24 7.12
C ILE A 548 12.60 -8.42 8.16
N ASP A 549 13.29 -7.33 8.52
CA ASP A 549 14.36 -7.35 9.52
C ASP A 549 13.84 -7.77 10.90
N LYS A 550 12.67 -7.24 11.32
CA LYS A 550 12.00 -7.65 12.58
C LYS A 550 11.64 -9.13 12.60
N LEU A 551 11.01 -9.63 11.53
CA LEU A 551 10.66 -11.05 11.42
C LEU A 551 11.91 -11.94 11.43
N THR A 552 12.99 -11.49 10.82
CA THR A 552 14.25 -12.24 10.83
C THR A 552 14.84 -12.30 12.23
N GLU A 553 14.78 -11.20 13.00
CA GLU A 553 15.29 -11.14 14.37
C GLU A 553 14.46 -11.98 15.36
N ASP A 554 13.12 -11.93 15.26
CA ASP A 554 12.23 -12.68 16.16
C ASP A 554 12.38 -14.21 16.05
N TYR A 555 12.83 -14.70 14.88
CA TYR A 555 12.89 -16.12 14.56
C TYR A 555 14.28 -16.66 14.26
N ARG A 556 15.33 -15.81 14.29
CA ARG A 556 16.72 -16.29 14.32
C ARG A 556 16.88 -17.15 15.58
N GLY A 557 17.18 -18.43 15.39
CA GLY A 557 17.42 -19.38 16.48
C GLY A 557 18.37 -18.74 17.49
N THR A 558 17.90 -18.57 18.73
CA THR A 558 18.68 -17.96 19.79
C THR A 558 19.95 -18.78 19.97
N ASP A 559 21.13 -18.13 19.96
CA ASP A 559 22.42 -18.68 20.38
C ASP A 559 22.39 -18.99 21.89
N PHE A 560 21.48 -19.87 22.30
CA PHE A 560 21.27 -20.23 23.68
C PHE A 560 22.39 -21.18 24.10
N GLU A 561 23.34 -20.68 24.89
CA GLU A 561 24.29 -21.52 25.61
C GLU A 561 23.55 -22.25 26.73
N ALA A 562 23.60 -23.59 26.72
CA ALA A 562 22.92 -24.38 27.72
C ALA A 562 23.47 -24.10 29.12
N VAL A 563 22.57 -23.78 30.06
CA VAL A 563 22.89 -23.63 31.49
C VAL A 563 22.48 -24.90 32.23
N SER A 564 23.26 -25.29 33.24
CA SER A 564 22.94 -26.47 34.08
C SER A 564 21.60 -26.26 34.78
N PHE A 565 20.73 -27.26 34.72
CA PHE A 565 19.50 -27.27 35.49
C PHE A 565 19.78 -27.49 36.97
N VAL A 566 20.81 -28.26 37.33
CA VAL A 566 21.07 -28.65 38.72
C VAL A 566 21.92 -27.64 39.50
N SER A 567 22.82 -26.89 38.86
CA SER A 567 23.57 -25.83 39.55
C SER A 567 24.29 -24.91 38.58
N SER A 568 24.17 -23.59 38.77
CA SER A 568 24.93 -22.60 37.99
C SER A 568 26.46 -22.67 38.16
N LYS A 569 26.95 -23.45 39.14
CA LYS A 569 28.39 -23.70 39.33
C LYS A 569 28.96 -24.67 38.28
N ASN A 570 28.11 -25.47 37.64
CA ASN A 570 28.53 -26.46 36.64
C ASN A 570 28.87 -25.78 35.32
N LYS A 571 29.96 -26.22 34.69
CA LYS A 571 30.49 -25.67 33.44
C LYS A 571 30.46 -26.71 32.33
N ASN A 572 30.72 -26.25 31.11
CA ASN A 572 30.75 -27.08 29.90
C ASN A 572 29.43 -27.84 29.68
N VAL A 573 28.30 -27.21 30.01
CA VAL A 573 26.97 -27.81 29.81
C VAL A 573 26.61 -27.68 28.33
N GLY A 574 26.51 -28.79 27.61
CA GLY A 574 26.19 -28.79 26.19
C GLY A 574 24.71 -29.00 25.91
N LEU A 575 24.02 -29.78 26.74
CA LEU A 575 22.60 -30.07 26.58
C LEU A 575 21.94 -30.26 27.93
N VAL A 576 20.78 -29.62 28.12
CA VAL A 576 19.80 -30.04 29.11
C VAL A 576 18.57 -30.53 28.36
N GLN A 577 18.04 -31.69 28.74
CA GLN A 577 16.80 -32.23 28.22
C GLN A 577 15.86 -32.54 29.38
N PHE A 578 14.59 -32.22 29.23
CA PHE A 578 13.56 -32.60 30.19
C PHE A 578 12.70 -33.72 29.62
N VAL A 579 12.49 -34.77 30.40
CA VAL A 579 11.58 -35.88 30.08
C VAL A 579 10.67 -36.08 31.28
N LEU A 580 9.43 -35.58 31.17
CA LEU A 580 8.42 -35.70 32.21
C LEU A 580 7.44 -36.79 31.81
N ARG A 581 7.15 -37.73 32.70
CA ARG A 581 6.20 -38.81 32.45
C ARG A 581 5.14 -38.85 33.53
N CYS A 582 3.89 -38.69 33.11
CA CYS A 582 2.74 -38.86 33.97
C CYS A 582 2.46 -40.35 34.19
N GLU A 583 1.96 -40.69 35.36
CA GLU A 583 1.59 -42.06 35.70
C GLU A 583 0.55 -42.63 34.73
N GLU A 584 0.64 -43.95 34.53
CA GLU A 584 -0.33 -44.71 33.77
C GLU A 584 -1.64 -44.87 34.56
N ILE A 585 -2.77 -44.82 33.85
CA ILE A 585 -4.09 -45.09 34.42
C ILE A 585 -4.52 -46.46 33.93
N LYS A 586 -4.51 -47.44 34.83
CA LYS A 586 -4.93 -48.82 34.56
C LYS A 586 -5.42 -49.49 35.85
N LEU A 587 -6.27 -50.50 35.71
CA LEU A 587 -6.72 -51.28 36.86
C LEU A 587 -5.52 -51.97 37.54
N PRO A 588 -5.44 -51.98 38.88
CA PRO A 588 -4.40 -52.72 39.58
C PRO A 588 -4.50 -54.20 39.21
N LYS A 589 -3.37 -54.81 38.84
CA LYS A 589 -3.30 -56.27 38.67
C LYS A 589 -3.66 -56.92 40.00
N ILE A 590 -4.79 -57.59 40.07
CA ILE A 590 -5.11 -58.49 41.18
C ILE A 590 -3.99 -59.53 41.21
N ARG A 591 -3.26 -59.62 42.32
CA ARG A 591 -2.36 -60.75 42.58
C ARG A 591 -3.24 -62.00 42.51
N GLU A 592 -2.99 -62.86 41.51
CA GLU A 592 -3.50 -64.23 41.56
C GLU A 592 -3.04 -64.84 42.89
N THR A 593 -4.02 -65.15 43.73
CA THR A 593 -3.87 -65.95 44.93
C THR A 593 -3.09 -67.21 44.55
N GLU A 594 -2.04 -67.53 45.29
CA GLU A 594 -1.36 -68.82 45.21
C GLU A 594 -2.40 -69.94 45.27
N GLU A 595 -2.64 -70.60 44.13
CA GLU A 595 -3.26 -71.92 44.15
C GLU A 595 -2.29 -72.86 44.88
N LEU A 596 -2.78 -73.47 45.95
CA LEU A 596 -2.15 -74.58 46.66
C LEU A 596 -1.81 -75.69 45.66
N VAL A 597 -0.58 -75.70 45.17
CA VAL A 597 0.00 -76.86 44.49
C VAL A 597 0.21 -77.92 45.56
N ALA A 598 -0.44 -79.06 45.38
CA ALA A 598 -0.29 -80.25 46.19
C ALA A 598 1.20 -80.61 46.35
N ALA A 599 1.61 -80.91 47.58
CA ALA A 599 2.95 -81.34 47.91
C ALA A 599 3.30 -82.63 47.16
N ASP A 600 4.20 -82.53 46.18
CA ASP A 600 4.98 -83.67 45.72
C ASP A 600 6.15 -83.84 46.69
N GLN A 601 6.19 -84.97 47.37
CA GLN A 601 7.23 -85.30 48.33
C GLN A 601 8.53 -85.56 47.57
N ASP A 602 9.56 -84.76 47.83
CA ASP A 602 10.91 -85.04 47.37
C ASP A 602 11.37 -86.42 47.87
N GLU A 603 11.68 -87.33 46.94
CA GLU A 603 12.36 -88.59 47.22
C GLU A 603 13.64 -88.33 48.00
N THR A 604 13.78 -88.97 49.16
CA THR A 604 14.94 -88.77 50.01
C THR A 604 16.18 -89.47 49.44
N VAL A 605 17.36 -89.05 49.88
CA VAL A 605 18.65 -89.70 49.56
C VAL A 605 18.64 -91.21 49.89
N TRP A 606 17.78 -91.64 50.80
CA TRP A 606 17.55 -93.05 51.14
C TRP A 606 16.81 -93.83 50.05
N ASP A 607 15.83 -93.20 49.37
CA ASP A 607 15.08 -93.83 48.27
C ASP A 607 15.96 -94.04 47.03
N ARG A 608 16.88 -93.11 46.77
CA ARG A 608 17.93 -93.25 45.72
C ARG A 608 19.01 -94.27 46.06
N PHE A 609 19.31 -94.50 47.34
CA PHE A 609 20.28 -95.50 47.80
C PHE A 609 19.74 -96.94 47.66
N VAL A 610 18.45 -97.16 47.94
CA VAL A 610 17.80 -98.48 47.78
C VAL A 610 17.58 -98.84 46.31
N ALA A 611 17.39 -97.84 45.42
CA ALA A 611 17.29 -98.05 43.98
C ALA A 611 18.60 -98.56 43.34
N LEU A 612 19.76 -98.31 43.96
CA LEU A 612 21.09 -98.73 43.46
C LEU A 612 21.38 -100.24 43.66
N PHE A 613 20.60 -100.93 44.48
CA PHE A 613 20.71 -102.38 44.71
C PHE A 613 19.57 -103.20 44.09
N LYS A 614 18.65 -102.55 43.38
CA LYS A 614 17.64 -103.21 42.53
C LYS A 614 18.07 -103.11 41.08
N ARG A 615 19.04 -103.94 40.72
CA ARG A 615 19.37 -104.28 39.34
C ARG A 615 18.93 -105.72 39.12
N ASP A 616 18.00 -105.93 38.21
CA ASP A 616 18.07 -107.05 37.27
C ASP A 616 18.27 -106.45 35.89
#